data_AF-A0A1E4IBR3-F1
#
_entry.id   AF-A0A1E4IBR3-F1
#
_cell.length_a   1.000
_cell.length_b   1.000
_cell.length_c   1.000
_cell.angle_alpha   90.00
_cell.angle_beta   90.00
_cell.angle_gamma   90.00
#
_symmetry.space_group_name_H-M   'P 1'
#
loop_
_entity.id
_entity.type
_entity.pdbx_description
1 polymer ?
#
loop_
_entity_poly.entity_id
_entity_poly.type
_entity_poly.pdbx_seq_one_letter_code
_entity_poly.pdbx_strand_id
1 'polypeptide(L)'
;MHCNDIHHDADGRPEAVREASAGAKAWRAVVHAQRTAEPDHADFYAMAADVVDTLAALAGLAEVMAWQVAHYGNTRPVYDDSRAFDPRERLDLAALDLRELATRMRAADRVVNAFWSRIGHIGVDSPADAQDASNETVEVSR
;
A
#
# COMPACT_ATOMS: atom_id res chain seq x y z
N MET A 1 -17.06 45.62 10.79
CA MET A 1 -17.08 44.53 9.82
C MET A 1 -15.77 43.78 9.98
N HIS A 2 -15.74 42.75 10.84
CA HIS A 2 -14.54 41.94 11.09
C HIS A 2 -14.54 40.83 10.04
N CYS A 3 -13.63 40.90 9.06
CA CYS A 3 -13.34 39.71 8.25
C CYS A 3 -12.50 38.80 9.14
N ASN A 4 -13.10 37.68 9.51
CA ASN A 4 -12.41 36.57 10.13
C ASN A 4 -11.57 35.93 9.02
N ASP A 5 -10.33 36.41 8.85
CA ASP A 5 -9.33 35.70 8.06
C ASP A 5 -9.04 34.39 8.81
N ILE A 6 -9.75 33.34 8.42
CA ILE A 6 -9.40 31.97 8.77
C ILE A 6 -8.13 31.70 7.97
N HIS A 7 -6.98 31.99 8.59
CA HIS A 7 -5.72 31.40 8.20
C HIS A 7 -5.93 29.88 8.26
N HIS A 8 -6.18 29.26 7.11
CA HIS A 8 -5.85 27.86 6.93
C HIS A 8 -4.36 27.76 7.21
N ASP A 9 -4.00 27.13 8.32
CA ASP A 9 -2.65 26.64 8.57
C ASP A 9 -2.25 25.85 7.33
N ALA A 10 -1.51 26.50 6.43
CA ALA A 10 -0.89 25.84 5.32
C ALA A 10 0.14 24.92 5.96
N ASP A 11 -0.18 23.62 6.02
CA ASP A 11 0.70 22.59 6.54
C ASP A 11 2.09 22.75 5.89
N GLY A 12 3.00 23.35 6.65
CA GLY A 12 4.32 23.79 6.18
C GLY A 12 5.31 22.65 6.02
N ARG A 13 4.88 21.41 6.21
CA ARG A 13 5.70 20.22 5.97
C ARG A 13 5.99 20.08 4.47
N PRO A 14 7.15 19.51 4.09
CA PRO A 14 7.44 19.20 2.70
C PRO A 14 6.33 18.34 2.06
N GLU A 15 6.06 18.56 0.78
CA GLU A 15 5.02 17.87 0.02
C GLU A 15 5.08 16.34 0.21
N ALA A 16 6.25 15.73 0.05
CA ALA A 16 6.42 14.29 0.24
C ALA A 16 5.99 13.79 1.64
N VAL A 17 6.20 14.59 2.70
CA VAL A 17 5.77 14.24 4.06
C VAL A 17 4.25 14.34 4.21
N ARG A 18 3.63 15.34 3.57
CA ARG A 18 2.18 15.50 3.57
C ARG A 18 1.50 14.37 2.80
N GLU A 19 1.98 14.05 1.60
CA GLU A 19 1.44 12.97 0.77
C GLU A 19 1.60 11.61 1.44
N ALA A 20 2.77 11.32 2.04
CA ALA A 20 2.96 10.11 2.83
C ALA A 20 1.97 10.01 4.00
N SER A 21 1.72 11.13 4.70
CA SER A 21 0.74 11.19 5.80
C SER A 21 -0.69 10.96 5.30
N ALA A 22 -1.04 11.55 4.16
CA ALA A 22 -2.34 11.42 3.52
C ALA A 22 -2.59 9.98 3.05
N GLY A 23 -1.62 9.36 2.38
CA GLY A 23 -1.69 7.96 1.96
C GLY A 23 -1.84 7.01 3.14
N ALA A 24 -1.07 7.20 4.21
CA ALA A 24 -1.22 6.39 5.43
C ALA A 24 -2.61 6.55 6.07
N LYS A 25 -3.21 7.75 6.01
CA LYS A 25 -4.59 7.99 6.47
C LYS A 25 -5.61 7.29 5.57
N ALA A 26 -5.44 7.36 4.25
CA ALA A 26 -6.32 6.73 3.28
C ALA A 26 -6.37 5.20 3.47
N TRP A 27 -5.21 4.53 3.59
CA TRP A 27 -5.15 3.09 3.82
C TRP A 27 -5.81 2.65 5.14
N ARG A 28 -5.67 3.45 6.21
CA ARG A 28 -6.42 3.18 7.47
C ARG A 28 -7.94 3.35 7.29
N ALA A 29 -8.37 4.31 6.47
CA ALA A 29 -9.78 4.51 6.17
C ALA A 29 -10.36 3.34 5.35
N VAL A 30 -9.62 2.84 4.36
CA VAL A 30 -9.97 1.61 3.60
C VAL A 30 -10.18 0.44 4.55
N VAL A 31 -9.24 0.20 5.47
CA VAL A 31 -9.37 -0.87 6.48
C VAL A 31 -10.61 -0.69 7.35
N HIS A 32 -10.94 0.54 7.76
CA HIS A 32 -12.13 0.79 8.55
C HIS A 32 -13.42 0.54 7.77
N ALA A 33 -13.50 1.01 6.52
CA ALA A 33 -14.66 0.81 5.65
C ALA A 33 -14.91 -0.67 5.36
N GLN A 34 -13.85 -1.44 5.08
CA GLN A 34 -13.94 -2.88 4.79
C GLN A 34 -14.39 -3.72 5.99
N ARG A 35 -14.31 -3.21 7.23
CA ARG A 35 -14.84 -3.94 8.40
C ARG A 35 -16.37 -3.99 8.46
N THR A 36 -17.05 -3.13 7.70
CA THR A 36 -18.51 -3.01 7.71
C THR A 36 -19.14 -3.14 6.33
N ALA A 37 -18.32 -3.29 5.28
CA ALA A 37 -18.80 -3.52 3.92
C ALA A 37 -19.34 -4.94 3.79
N GLU A 38 -20.36 -5.12 2.93
CA GLU A 38 -20.71 -6.45 2.44
C GLU A 38 -19.58 -6.93 1.52
N PRO A 39 -19.06 -8.15 1.70
CA PRO A 39 -18.04 -8.71 0.82
C PRO A 39 -18.46 -8.73 -0.65
N ASP A 40 -17.71 -8.05 -1.50
CA ASP A 40 -17.93 -8.04 -2.95
C ASP A 40 -16.67 -8.47 -3.71
N HIS A 41 -16.86 -9.30 -4.73
CA HIS A 41 -15.76 -9.89 -5.50
C HIS A 41 -15.04 -8.86 -6.35
N ALA A 42 -15.75 -7.89 -6.93
CA ALA A 42 -15.14 -6.82 -7.72
C ALA A 42 -14.33 -5.87 -6.83
N ASP A 43 -14.80 -5.60 -5.61
CA ASP A 43 -14.06 -4.81 -4.62
C ASP A 43 -12.73 -5.47 -4.24
N PHE A 44 -12.71 -6.79 -4.07
CA PHE A 44 -11.47 -7.51 -3.77
C PHE A 44 -10.43 -7.39 -4.88
N TYR A 45 -10.86 -7.38 -6.15
CA TYR A 45 -9.96 -7.13 -7.28
C TYR A 45 -9.43 -5.70 -7.30
N ALA A 46 -10.34 -4.73 -7.19
CA ALA A 46 -9.96 -3.31 -7.22
C ALA A 46 -8.93 -3.01 -6.12
N MET A 47 -9.20 -3.45 -4.89
CA MET A 47 -8.28 -3.24 -3.77
C MET A 47 -6.96 -4.00 -3.94
N ALA A 48 -6.95 -5.19 -4.55
CA ALA A 48 -5.71 -5.90 -4.80
C ALA A 48 -4.80 -5.14 -5.78
N ALA A 49 -5.37 -4.47 -6.78
CA ALA A 49 -4.62 -3.66 -7.74
C ALA A 49 -3.99 -2.46 -7.03
N ASP A 50 -4.79 -1.76 -6.22
CA ASP A 50 -4.33 -0.61 -5.43
C ASP A 50 -3.22 -0.99 -4.45
N VAL A 51 -3.27 -2.20 -3.88
CA VAL A 51 -2.22 -2.73 -3.01
C VAL A 51 -0.92 -2.98 -3.80
N VAL A 52 -0.99 -3.56 -5.00
CA VAL A 52 0.20 -3.76 -5.86
C VAL A 52 0.86 -2.41 -6.18
N ASP A 53 0.07 -1.44 -6.65
CA ASP A 53 0.56 -0.12 -7.01
C ASP A 53 1.17 0.61 -5.80
N THR A 54 0.55 0.47 -4.63
CA THR A 54 1.08 1.02 -3.39
C THR A 54 2.38 0.36 -2.96
N LEU A 55 2.51 -0.96 -3.06
CA LEU A 55 3.76 -1.66 -2.74
C LEU A 55 4.89 -1.22 -3.68
N ALA A 56 4.60 -1.04 -4.97
CA ALA A 56 5.57 -0.53 -5.93
C ALA A 56 6.01 0.91 -5.59
N ALA A 57 5.06 1.80 -5.27
CA ALA A 57 5.35 3.17 -4.87
C ALA A 57 6.19 3.24 -3.57
N LEU A 58 5.86 2.43 -2.57
CA LEU A 58 6.60 2.36 -1.31
C LEU A 58 8.02 1.78 -1.52
N ALA A 59 8.18 0.80 -2.41
CA ALA A 59 9.50 0.28 -2.76
C ALA A 59 10.38 1.37 -3.41
N GLY A 60 9.82 2.15 -4.33
CA GLY A 60 10.51 3.29 -4.94
C GLY A 60 10.89 4.37 -3.92
N LEU A 61 9.98 4.71 -3.01
CA LEU A 61 10.26 5.66 -1.92
C LEU A 61 11.40 5.16 -1.03
N ALA A 62 11.40 3.88 -0.65
CA ALA A 62 12.44 3.28 0.18
C ALA A 62 13.83 3.37 -0.50
N GLU A 63 13.91 3.17 -1.83
CA GLU A 63 15.17 3.34 -2.56
C GLU A 63 15.66 4.78 -2.61
N VAL A 64 14.76 5.73 -2.84
CA VAL A 64 15.09 7.16 -2.80
C VAL A 64 15.61 7.54 -1.41
N MET A 65 14.92 7.11 -0.36
CA MET A 65 15.35 7.37 1.01
C MET A 65 16.69 6.69 1.32
N ALA A 66 16.92 5.45 0.86
CA ALA A 66 18.19 4.77 1.06
C ALA A 66 19.36 5.56 0.47
N TRP A 67 19.18 6.11 -0.74
CA TRP A 67 20.17 6.98 -1.35
C TRP A 67 20.37 8.27 -0.54
N GLN A 68 19.28 8.95 -0.16
CA GLN A 68 19.37 10.19 0.62
C GLN A 68 20.06 9.98 1.97
N VAL A 69 19.77 8.88 2.67
CA VAL A 69 20.35 8.51 3.97
C VAL A 69 21.84 8.23 3.85
N ALA A 70 22.26 7.42 2.88
CA ALA A 70 23.68 7.10 2.66
C ALA A 70 24.53 8.35 2.38
N HIS A 71 23.93 9.39 1.79
CA HIS A 71 24.63 10.64 1.45
C HIS A 71 24.41 11.77 2.47
N TYR A 72 23.61 11.55 3.52
CA TYR A 72 23.11 12.61 4.39
C TYR A 72 24.22 13.41 5.07
N GLY A 73 25.26 12.73 5.55
CA GLY A 73 26.40 13.39 6.18
C GLY A 73 27.37 14.04 5.19
N ASN A 74 27.30 13.80 3.89
CA ASN A 74 28.37 14.23 2.95
C ASN A 74 28.55 15.75 2.90
N THR A 75 27.49 16.48 3.20
CA THR A 75 27.48 17.95 3.22
C THR A 75 27.21 18.51 4.62
N ARG A 76 27.14 17.67 5.65
CA ARG A 76 26.65 18.03 6.99
C ARG A 76 27.41 17.32 8.11
N PRO A 77 27.79 18.02 9.18
CA PRO A 77 28.29 17.34 10.37
C PRO A 77 27.17 16.51 11.00
N VAL A 78 27.50 15.27 11.35
CA VAL A 78 26.59 14.31 11.99
C VAL A 78 27.26 13.73 13.23
N TYR A 79 26.47 13.36 14.23
CA TYR A 79 26.94 12.74 15.46
C TYR A 79 25.96 11.65 15.92
N ASP A 80 26.45 10.72 16.72
CA ASP A 80 25.67 9.62 17.28
C ASP A 80 25.37 9.96 18.74
N ASP A 81 24.09 10.09 19.09
CA ASP A 81 23.65 10.42 20.45
C ASP A 81 24.08 9.38 21.47
N SER A 82 24.14 8.10 21.06
CA SER A 82 24.64 7.02 21.93
C SER A 82 26.16 7.07 22.15
N ARG A 83 26.89 7.84 21.34
CA ARG A 83 28.37 7.89 21.29
C ARG A 83 29.03 6.51 21.17
N ALA A 84 28.28 5.53 20.66
CA ALA A 84 28.68 4.14 20.61
C ALA A 84 29.07 3.70 19.19
N PHE A 85 28.69 4.48 18.18
CA PHE A 85 28.92 4.18 16.77
C PHE A 85 29.49 5.38 16.02
N ASP A 86 30.23 5.10 14.94
CA ASP A 86 30.46 6.12 13.91
C ASP A 86 29.10 6.49 13.28
N PRO A 87 28.71 7.78 13.28
CA PRO A 87 27.47 8.22 12.65
C PRO A 87 27.36 7.82 11.17
N ARG A 88 28.50 7.71 10.46
CA ARG A 88 28.54 7.28 9.07
C ARG A 88 28.16 5.83 8.90
N GLU A 89 28.76 4.95 9.70
CA GLU A 89 28.42 3.53 9.72
C GLU A 89 26.94 3.33 10.04
N ARG A 90 26.39 4.10 10.98
CA ARG A 90 24.96 4.04 11.31
C ARG A 90 24.05 4.47 10.15
N LEU A 91 24.42 5.51 9.40
CA LEU A 91 23.68 5.92 8.20
C LEU A 91 23.76 4.86 7.09
N ASP A 92 24.91 4.23 6.90
CA ASP A 92 25.07 3.15 5.91
C ASP A 92 24.19 1.94 6.26
N LEU A 93 24.15 1.54 7.54
CA LEU A 93 23.26 0.47 8.01
C LEU A 93 21.79 0.83 7.79
N ALA A 94 21.37 2.06 8.13
CA ALA A 94 20.00 2.51 7.89
C ALA A 94 19.64 2.52 6.40
N ALA A 95 20.58 2.84 5.51
CA ALA A 95 20.39 2.75 4.07
C ALA A 95 20.26 1.30 3.58
N LEU A 96 20.98 0.35 4.17
CA LEU A 96 20.81 -1.09 3.88
C LEU A 96 19.44 -1.58 4.31
N ASP A 97 18.96 -1.18 5.49
CA ASP A 97 17.61 -1.54 5.97
C ASP A 97 16.51 -1.04 5.02
N LEU A 98 16.66 0.17 4.48
CA LEU A 98 15.73 0.71 3.48
C LEU A 98 15.78 -0.05 2.13
N ARG A 99 16.96 -0.49 1.69
CA ARG A 99 17.08 -1.34 0.47
C ARG A 99 16.45 -2.72 0.67
N GLU A 100 16.61 -3.29 1.87
CA GLU A 100 15.95 -4.54 2.23
C GLU A 100 14.42 -4.35 2.27
N LEU A 101 13.93 -3.24 2.82
CA LEU A 101 12.51 -2.91 2.79
C LEU A 101 11.96 -2.86 1.36
N ALA A 102 12.65 -2.18 0.44
CA ALA A 102 12.27 -2.11 -0.97
C ALA A 102 12.20 -3.51 -1.61
N THR A 103 13.18 -4.37 -1.30
CA THR A 103 13.22 -5.76 -1.77
C THR A 103 12.03 -6.57 -1.24
N ARG A 104 11.68 -6.40 0.03
CA ARG A 104 10.52 -7.08 0.64
C ARG A 104 9.20 -6.60 0.07
N MET A 105 9.04 -5.32 -0.21
CA MET A 105 7.83 -4.77 -0.84
C MET A 105 7.61 -5.35 -2.23
N ARG A 106 8.67 -5.45 -3.04
CA ARG A 106 8.63 -6.15 -4.35
C ARG A 106 8.37 -7.64 -4.23
N ALA A 107 8.85 -8.28 -3.16
CA ALA A 107 8.54 -9.68 -2.91
C ALA A 107 7.07 -9.89 -2.51
N ALA A 108 6.48 -8.94 -1.78
CA ALA A 108 5.08 -8.97 -1.37
C ALA A 108 4.13 -8.90 -2.57
N ASP A 109 4.51 -8.22 -3.65
CA ASP A 109 3.77 -8.22 -4.93
C ASP A 109 3.47 -9.65 -5.43
N ARG A 110 4.39 -10.60 -5.26
CA ARG A 110 4.13 -12.02 -5.63
C ARG A 110 3.01 -12.65 -4.81
N VAL A 111 2.87 -12.25 -3.55
CA VAL A 111 1.79 -12.73 -2.67
C VAL A 111 0.44 -12.17 -3.13
N VAL A 112 0.40 -10.88 -3.50
CA VAL A 112 -0.81 -10.24 -4.00
C VAL A 112 -1.23 -10.84 -5.35
N ASN A 113 -0.28 -11.10 -6.25
CA ASN A 113 -0.55 -11.81 -7.51
C ASN A 113 -1.08 -13.23 -7.28
N ALA A 114 -0.54 -13.97 -6.30
CA ALA A 114 -1.07 -15.28 -5.94
C ALA A 114 -2.49 -15.21 -5.37
N PHE A 115 -2.81 -14.16 -4.59
CA PHE A 115 -4.18 -13.87 -4.16
C PHE A 115 -5.08 -13.58 -5.36
N TRP A 116 -4.67 -12.68 -6.25
CA TRP A 116 -5.40 -12.31 -7.46
C TRP A 116 -5.72 -13.53 -8.31
N SER A 117 -4.73 -14.41 -8.54
CA SER A 117 -4.94 -15.63 -9.31
C SER A 117 -5.95 -16.57 -8.65
N ARG A 118 -5.96 -16.70 -7.33
CA ARG A 118 -6.91 -17.60 -6.64
C ARG A 118 -8.32 -17.05 -6.66
N ILE A 119 -8.50 -15.77 -6.36
CA ILE A 119 -9.82 -15.14 -6.37
C ILE A 119 -10.35 -15.00 -7.80
N GLY A 120 -9.42 -14.84 -8.75
CA GLY A 120 -9.44 -15.18 -10.18
C GLY A 120 -10.53 -16.12 -10.64
N HIS A 121 -10.55 -17.28 -10.00
CA HIS A 121 -11.26 -18.47 -10.46
C HIS A 121 -12.54 -18.75 -9.68
N ILE A 122 -12.94 -17.84 -8.79
CA ILE A 122 -14.17 -17.98 -8.01
C ILE A 122 -15.28 -17.23 -8.75
N GLY A 123 -16.27 -17.98 -9.26
CA GLY A 123 -17.56 -17.42 -9.67
C GLY A 123 -18.48 -17.27 -8.46
N VAL A 124 -19.36 -16.29 -8.48
CA VAL A 124 -20.45 -16.16 -7.50
C VAL A 124 -21.73 -16.58 -8.21
N ASP A 125 -22.36 -17.65 -7.74
CA ASP A 125 -23.63 -18.12 -8.30
C ASP A 125 -24.69 -17.02 -8.15
N SER A 126 -25.23 -16.54 -9.25
CA SER A 126 -26.44 -15.74 -9.19
C SER A 126 -27.64 -16.66 -9.02
N PRO A 127 -28.69 -16.25 -8.29
CA PRO A 127 -29.92 -17.04 -8.21
C PRO A 127 -30.56 -17.31 -9.59
N ALA A 128 -30.20 -16.55 -10.63
CA ALA A 128 -30.55 -16.81 -12.02
C ALA A 128 -29.84 -18.04 -12.61
N ASP A 129 -28.59 -18.31 -12.21
CA ASP A 129 -27.79 -19.43 -12.71
C ASP A 129 -28.30 -20.78 -12.17
N ALA A 130 -28.97 -20.77 -11.01
CA ALA A 130 -29.61 -21.95 -10.42
C ALA A 130 -30.88 -22.41 -11.17
N GLN A 131 -31.54 -21.52 -11.93
CA GLN A 131 -32.73 -21.87 -12.72
C GLN A 131 -32.35 -22.59 -14.02
N ASP A 132 -31.23 -22.25 -14.65
CA ASP A 132 -30.74 -22.94 -15.86
C ASP A 132 -30.29 -24.38 -15.59
N ALA A 133 -29.63 -24.64 -14.44
CA ALA A 133 -29.23 -25.99 -14.05
C ALA A 133 -30.43 -26.93 -13.79
N SER A 134 -31.59 -26.40 -13.40
CA SER A 134 -32.81 -27.18 -13.16
C SER A 134 -33.63 -27.46 -14.43
N ASN A 135 -33.40 -26.71 -15.51
CA ASN A 135 -34.09 -26.86 -16.78
C ASN A 135 -33.36 -27.79 -17.76
N GLU A 136 -32.14 -28.26 -17.45
CA GLU A 136 -31.39 -29.17 -18.33
C GLU A 136 -31.72 -30.67 -18.10
N THR A 137 -32.54 -31.00 -17.10
CA THR A 137 -33.17 -32.33 -16.97
C THR A 137 -34.42 -32.44 -17.85
N VAL A 138 -34.28 -32.37 -19.17
CA VAL A 138 -35.36 -32.63 -20.14
C VAL A 138 -35.21 -34.02 -20.76
N GLU A 139 -36.16 -34.88 -20.41
CA GLU A 139 -36.70 -36.05 -21.12
C GLU A 139 -35.77 -36.88 -22.04
N VAL A 140 -35.29 -38.01 -21.53
CA VAL A 140 -35.01 -39.18 -22.37
C VAL A 140 -36.35 -39.85 -22.70
N SER A 141 -36.93 -39.49 -23.85
CA SER A 141 -38.12 -40.16 -24.38
C SER A 141 -37.80 -41.56 -24.91
N ARG A 142 -38.46 -42.53 -24.26
CA ARG A 142 -39.05 -43.82 -24.71
C ARG A 142 -38.23 -44.84 -25.51
#